data_AF-A0A1L4D214-F1
#
_entry.id   AF-A0A1L4D214-F1
#
_cell.length_a   1.000
_cell.length_b   1.000
_cell.length_c   1.000
_cell.angle_alpha   90.00
_cell.angle_beta   90.00
_cell.angle_gamma   90.00
#
_symmetry.space_group_name_H-M   'P 1'
#
loop_
_entity.id
_entity.type
_entity.pdbx_description
1 polymer ?
#
loop_
_entity_poly.entity_id
_entity_poly.type
_entity_poly.pdbx_seq_one_letter_code
_entity_poly.pdbx_strand_id
1 'polypeptide(L)'
;MSVKFFSNRVIYCIFIFFLMAPLKLYSINHDQLNIQDFPIQNQIQERLNLLQDAKKNLKSSLTLSEKYINKSNAFSLMNKYKEELKKTASNEKLEKKLLLDIMVSLDKIDAKNMINSNKFSLVYKKLFQIYDSYAKKILKDLHFVWLGGNLGEIQKSYIEIWAKVNPEYKIHIWYDPNSLYVYQTSSQIRKKIDPNGLISLEDYNIMNTNDIRTFMAKQIIDMQDEFYVGVKNKDIITDNDRIQFLIDKNIIDKGQFLKRNSQQLKKEFTENMSDFLAKNKNVILHDVKEVMLNSKLAPYYKKEMNERMNLAAASDMVRLEVLIQKGGIYIDVDILPTLKNEVNIFSGKLEKEELLKMQKLDNDLLKNINIAMYESLFNNLQISGRKYSTYYYDHLMSDKKIPDTYKFMFVKMKAHMNRFSHLKFEDLFNKIGKVYVIEGIFKMAGNLNNNIIASHKMKRENDFLNQLRNKIIINYEDLIKNYRGVRVAIENANYEVYLNSTNRTKFYRYDGIKPNTFVTTELTGPLLYEEIIKKHFPARLTNFIPNLDEKFSSYTEEDDRSSWSVKKK
;
A
#
# COMPACT_ATOMS: atom_id res chain seq x y z
N MET A 1 61.31 -3.92 -40.22
CA MET A 1 60.97 -3.88 -38.78
C MET A 1 59.45 -3.71 -38.68
N SER A 2 58.59 -4.50 -38.01
CA SER A 2 58.64 -5.18 -36.68
C SER A 2 58.69 -4.15 -35.54
N VAL A 3 57.81 -4.09 -34.50
CA VAL A 3 57.11 -5.07 -33.62
C VAL A 3 55.93 -4.30 -32.92
N LYS A 4 54.73 -4.78 -32.51
CA LYS A 4 53.94 -6.05 -32.58
C LYS A 4 52.41 -5.75 -32.42
N PHE A 5 51.57 -6.80 -32.37
CA PHE A 5 50.14 -6.83 -31.99
C PHE A 5 49.84 -6.49 -30.50
N PHE A 6 48.59 -6.09 -30.19
CA PHE A 6 47.71 -6.85 -29.27
C PHE A 6 46.21 -6.57 -29.52
N SER A 7 45.30 -7.40 -28.98
CA SER A 7 43.84 -7.34 -29.25
C SER A 7 42.95 -7.88 -28.10
N ASN A 8 41.65 -7.57 -28.16
CA ASN A 8 40.50 -8.30 -27.57
C ASN A 8 40.24 -8.34 -26.03
N ARG A 9 39.04 -7.85 -25.66
CA ARG A 9 38.04 -8.43 -24.69
C ARG A 9 38.37 -8.41 -23.17
N VAL A 10 37.36 -8.89 -22.40
CA VAL A 10 37.23 -9.03 -20.91
C VAL A 10 36.88 -7.68 -20.23
N ILE A 11 35.63 -7.40 -19.81
CA ILE A 11 34.68 -8.03 -18.84
C ILE A 11 35.02 -7.74 -17.37
N TYR A 12 34.21 -6.90 -16.72
CA TYR A 12 33.60 -7.03 -15.38
C TYR A 12 32.54 -5.89 -15.29
N CYS A 13 31.22 -6.08 -15.15
CA CYS A 13 30.36 -6.89 -14.29
C CYS A 13 30.16 -6.36 -12.86
N ILE A 14 28.86 -6.38 -12.45
CA ILE A 14 28.32 -6.54 -11.09
C ILE A 14 27.89 -5.28 -10.27
N PHE A 15 26.55 -5.15 -10.20
CA PHE A 15 25.68 -4.78 -9.06
C PHE A 15 25.21 -3.33 -8.81
N ILE A 16 24.09 -3.27 -8.07
CA ILE A 16 23.28 -2.12 -7.62
C ILE A 16 22.60 -1.31 -8.73
N PHE A 17 21.32 -1.60 -8.99
CA PHE A 17 20.21 -0.63 -8.88
C PHE A 17 18.86 -1.35 -9.07
N PHE A 18 18.17 -1.60 -7.96
CA PHE A 18 16.80 -2.14 -7.92
C PHE A 18 16.09 -1.49 -6.71
N LEU A 19 15.63 -0.24 -6.88
CA LEU A 19 14.83 0.54 -5.94
C LEU A 19 14.29 1.77 -6.70
N MET A 20 13.11 2.29 -6.30
CA MET A 20 12.43 3.46 -6.88
C MET A 20 12.10 3.38 -8.40
N ALA A 21 10.93 2.83 -8.75
CA ALA A 21 10.37 2.90 -10.10
C ALA A 21 8.82 2.91 -10.08
N PRO A 22 8.17 4.06 -9.84
CA PRO A 22 6.73 4.14 -9.60
C PRO A 22 5.89 4.26 -10.89
N LEU A 23 6.06 3.42 -11.92
CA LEU A 23 5.05 3.39 -13.00
C LEU A 23 4.81 2.13 -13.84
N LYS A 24 3.54 2.04 -14.25
CA LYS A 24 2.91 1.13 -15.20
C LYS A 24 3.48 1.26 -16.62
N LEU A 25 4.55 0.51 -16.89
CA LEU A 25 4.86 0.02 -18.25
C LEU A 25 4.94 -1.50 -18.34
N TYR A 26 4.69 -2.17 -17.21
CA TYR A 26 4.66 -3.61 -17.07
C TYR A 26 3.47 -4.09 -16.23
N SER A 27 2.27 -3.56 -16.51
CA SER A 27 1.26 -4.54 -16.93
C SER A 27 1.75 -5.10 -18.27
N ILE A 28 2.58 -6.15 -18.20
CA ILE A 28 2.45 -7.20 -19.22
C ILE A 28 0.97 -7.53 -19.18
N ASN A 29 0.22 -7.45 -20.29
CA ASN A 29 -1.20 -7.78 -20.27
C ASN A 29 -1.38 -9.12 -19.57
N HIS A 30 -1.85 -9.05 -18.32
CA HIS A 30 -2.40 -10.18 -17.63
C HIS A 30 -3.82 -10.21 -18.14
N ASP A 31 -3.95 -10.65 -19.39
CA ASP A 31 -5.19 -11.18 -19.91
C ASP A 31 -5.56 -12.26 -18.89
N GLN A 32 -6.44 -11.88 -17.96
CA GLN A 32 -7.00 -12.77 -16.96
C GLN A 32 -7.95 -13.65 -17.76
N LEU A 33 -7.35 -14.63 -18.45
CA LEU A 33 -7.98 -15.83 -18.95
C LEU A 33 -8.73 -16.39 -17.75
N ASN A 34 -10.01 -16.01 -17.67
CA ASN A 34 -10.79 -16.15 -16.46
C ASN A 34 -11.37 -17.56 -16.43
N ILE A 35 -10.45 -18.53 -16.46
CA ILE A 35 -10.66 -19.97 -16.65
C ILE A 35 -11.66 -20.51 -15.63
N GLN A 36 -11.79 -19.85 -14.47
CA GLN A 36 -12.79 -20.13 -13.45
C GLN A 36 -14.25 -19.99 -13.92
N ASP A 37 -14.53 -19.17 -14.93
CA ASP A 37 -15.86 -19.06 -15.56
C ASP A 37 -16.10 -20.20 -16.60
N PHE A 38 -15.11 -21.06 -16.88
CA PHE A 38 -15.26 -22.24 -17.76
C PHE A 38 -15.61 -23.53 -16.98
N PRO A 39 -16.22 -24.55 -17.63
CA PRO A 39 -16.38 -25.89 -17.06
C PRO A 39 -15.05 -26.52 -16.64
N ILE A 40 -15.05 -27.33 -15.57
CA ILE A 40 -13.84 -27.89 -14.92
C ILE A 40 -12.92 -28.63 -15.91
N GLN A 41 -13.49 -29.39 -16.85
CA GLN A 41 -12.71 -30.09 -17.89
C GLN A 41 -11.91 -29.12 -18.78
N ASN A 42 -12.50 -27.98 -19.15
CA ASN A 42 -11.83 -26.94 -19.91
C ASN A 42 -10.74 -26.25 -19.06
N GLN A 43 -10.95 -26.11 -17.75
CA GLN A 43 -9.91 -25.60 -16.84
C GLN A 43 -8.69 -26.51 -16.77
N ILE A 44 -8.92 -27.82 -16.65
CA ILE A 44 -7.85 -28.83 -16.66
C ILE A 44 -7.10 -28.80 -18.00
N GLN A 45 -7.83 -28.78 -19.13
CA GLN A 45 -7.20 -28.73 -20.45
C GLN A 45 -6.39 -27.44 -20.66
N GLU A 46 -6.88 -26.28 -20.23
CA GLU A 46 -6.12 -25.04 -20.39
C GLU A 46 -4.89 -24.98 -19.46
N ARG A 47 -4.99 -25.49 -18.23
CA ARG A 47 -3.81 -25.68 -17.37
C ARG A 47 -2.77 -26.62 -18.01
N LEU A 48 -3.20 -27.65 -18.73
CA LEU A 48 -2.31 -28.54 -19.50
C LEU A 48 -1.69 -27.83 -20.72
N ASN A 49 -2.46 -27.01 -21.45
CA ASN A 49 -1.97 -26.19 -22.57
C ASN A 49 -0.87 -25.21 -22.10
N LEU A 50 -1.15 -24.43 -21.06
CA LEU A 50 -0.22 -23.46 -20.48
C LEU A 50 1.05 -24.14 -19.95
N LEU A 51 0.94 -25.35 -19.38
CA LEU A 51 2.08 -26.15 -18.91
C LEU A 51 2.93 -26.68 -20.09
N GLN A 52 2.30 -27.03 -21.21
CA GLN A 52 2.97 -27.45 -22.43
C GLN A 52 3.71 -26.27 -23.09
N ASP A 53 3.12 -25.07 -23.10
CA ASP A 53 3.78 -23.84 -23.51
C ASP A 53 4.98 -23.49 -22.61
N ALA A 54 4.82 -23.56 -21.28
CA ALA A 54 5.90 -23.34 -20.33
C ALA A 54 7.06 -24.33 -20.58
N LYS A 55 6.75 -25.62 -20.83
CA LYS A 55 7.73 -26.64 -21.24
C LYS A 55 8.38 -26.33 -22.60
N LYS A 56 7.64 -25.85 -23.59
CA LYS A 56 8.15 -25.48 -24.93
C LYS A 56 9.11 -24.29 -24.86
N ASN A 57 8.76 -23.27 -24.07
CA ASN A 57 9.60 -22.07 -23.86
C ASN A 57 10.85 -22.38 -23.01
N LEU A 58 10.72 -23.24 -22.00
CA LEU A 58 11.86 -23.73 -21.24
C LEU A 58 12.80 -24.58 -22.12
N LYS A 59 12.24 -25.46 -22.96
CA LYS A 59 13.03 -26.23 -23.95
C LYS A 59 13.71 -25.34 -24.99
N SER A 60 13.05 -24.31 -25.51
CA SER A 60 13.66 -23.36 -26.45
C SER A 60 14.71 -22.44 -25.80
N SER A 61 14.93 -22.57 -24.49
CA SER A 61 15.99 -21.91 -23.72
C SER A 61 17.17 -22.84 -23.38
N LEU A 62 17.12 -24.12 -23.77
CA LEU A 62 18.13 -25.13 -23.43
C LEU A 62 19.52 -24.87 -24.05
N THR A 63 19.60 -24.09 -25.13
CA THR A 63 20.84 -23.74 -25.84
C THR A 63 21.91 -23.04 -24.97
N LEU A 64 21.57 -22.67 -23.74
CA LEU A 64 22.51 -22.13 -22.75
C LEU A 64 22.82 -23.08 -21.57
N SER A 65 22.05 -24.15 -21.29
CA SER A 65 22.20 -24.84 -19.99
C SER A 65 21.58 -26.25 -19.78
N GLU A 66 21.57 -27.17 -20.76
CA GLU A 66 21.06 -28.55 -20.56
C GLU A 66 21.55 -29.24 -19.26
N LYS A 67 22.86 -29.12 -18.98
CA LYS A 67 23.55 -29.64 -17.77
C LYS A 67 22.98 -29.12 -16.44
N TYR A 68 22.28 -27.97 -16.45
CA TYR A 68 21.72 -27.33 -15.26
C TYR A 68 20.20 -27.53 -15.17
N ILE A 69 19.46 -27.43 -16.27
CA ILE A 69 18.00 -27.65 -16.26
C ILE A 69 17.71 -29.12 -15.88
N ASN A 70 18.49 -30.09 -16.36
CA ASN A 70 18.35 -31.49 -15.94
C ASN A 70 18.68 -31.73 -14.46
N LYS A 71 19.53 -30.89 -13.83
CA LYS A 71 19.83 -30.93 -12.38
C LYS A 71 18.82 -30.20 -11.50
N SER A 72 17.98 -29.34 -12.08
CA SER A 72 17.05 -28.49 -11.31
C SER A 72 15.84 -29.23 -10.73
N ASN A 73 15.53 -30.41 -11.25
CA ASN A 73 14.25 -31.13 -11.11
C ASN A 73 13.02 -30.43 -11.72
N ALA A 74 13.14 -29.26 -12.37
CA ALA A 74 11.99 -28.51 -12.91
C ALA A 74 11.10 -29.36 -13.85
N PHE A 75 11.68 -30.07 -14.82
CA PHE A 75 10.91 -30.95 -15.71
C PHE A 75 10.26 -32.14 -14.97
N SER A 76 10.90 -32.66 -13.92
CA SER A 76 10.35 -33.73 -13.07
C SER A 76 9.14 -33.23 -12.27
N LEU A 77 9.24 -32.04 -11.68
CA LEU A 77 8.13 -31.38 -10.98
C LEU A 77 6.99 -31.01 -11.94
N MET A 78 7.29 -30.50 -13.14
CA MET A 78 6.31 -30.26 -14.21
C MET A 78 5.69 -31.55 -14.77
N ASN A 79 6.30 -32.72 -14.57
CA ASN A 79 5.67 -34.02 -14.87
C ASN A 79 4.77 -34.46 -13.71
N LYS A 80 5.23 -34.37 -12.46
CA LYS A 80 4.41 -34.64 -11.26
C LYS A 80 3.14 -33.79 -11.24
N TYR A 81 3.24 -32.50 -11.54
CA TYR A 81 2.09 -31.60 -11.68
C TYR A 81 1.13 -32.05 -12.80
N LYS A 82 1.65 -32.44 -13.97
CA LYS A 82 0.83 -32.95 -15.09
C LYS A 82 0.02 -34.20 -14.70
N GLU A 83 0.65 -35.14 -14.00
CA GLU A 83 0.01 -36.40 -13.63
C GLU A 83 -0.89 -36.25 -12.38
N GLU A 84 -0.65 -35.27 -11.51
CA GLU A 84 -1.58 -34.88 -10.44
C GLU A 84 -2.86 -34.26 -11.01
N LEU A 85 -2.72 -33.29 -11.92
CA LEU A 85 -3.80 -32.56 -12.58
C LEU A 85 -4.74 -33.46 -13.43
N LYS A 86 -4.26 -34.64 -13.83
CA LYS A 86 -5.04 -35.66 -14.55
C LYS A 86 -5.90 -36.55 -13.65
N LYS A 87 -5.70 -36.56 -12.33
CA LYS A 87 -6.44 -37.45 -11.42
C LYS A 87 -7.90 -37.02 -11.32
N THR A 88 -8.81 -38.00 -11.31
CA THR A 88 -10.26 -37.78 -11.12
C THR A 88 -10.58 -37.08 -9.79
N ALA A 89 -9.71 -37.24 -8.78
CA ALA A 89 -9.71 -36.51 -7.52
C ALA A 89 -8.35 -35.80 -7.34
N SER A 90 -8.09 -34.75 -8.14
CA SER A 90 -6.85 -33.97 -8.07
C SER A 90 -6.78 -33.11 -6.80
N ASN A 91 -5.58 -32.95 -6.24
CA ASN A 91 -5.39 -32.24 -4.98
C ASN A 91 -4.88 -30.81 -5.22
N GLU A 92 -5.79 -29.82 -5.24
CA GLU A 92 -5.48 -28.39 -5.40
C GLU A 92 -4.30 -27.90 -4.54
N LYS A 93 -4.15 -28.41 -3.30
CA LYS A 93 -3.10 -28.00 -2.36
C LYS A 93 -1.74 -28.54 -2.78
N LEU A 94 -1.70 -29.78 -3.28
CA LEU A 94 -0.50 -30.39 -3.86
C LEU A 94 -0.16 -29.77 -5.22
N GLU A 95 -1.16 -29.53 -6.07
CA GLU A 95 -1.02 -28.84 -7.36
C GLU A 95 -0.39 -27.45 -7.21
N LYS A 96 -0.96 -26.60 -6.33
CA LYS A 96 -0.40 -25.26 -6.01
C LYS A 96 1.00 -25.34 -5.41
N LYS A 97 1.28 -26.33 -4.56
CA LYS A 97 2.64 -26.55 -4.04
C LYS A 97 3.61 -26.92 -5.16
N LEU A 98 3.25 -27.85 -6.04
CA LEU A 98 4.10 -28.29 -7.14
C LEU A 98 4.41 -27.13 -8.11
N LEU A 99 3.47 -26.22 -8.35
CA LEU A 99 3.73 -25.00 -9.13
C LEU A 99 4.75 -24.07 -8.47
N LEU A 100 4.65 -23.86 -7.16
CA LEU A 100 5.67 -23.11 -6.39
C LEU A 100 7.02 -23.83 -6.38
N ASP A 101 7.05 -25.15 -6.21
CA ASP A 101 8.28 -25.96 -6.27
C ASP A 101 8.94 -25.87 -7.67
N ILE A 102 8.17 -25.83 -8.77
CA ILE A 102 8.66 -25.58 -10.14
C ILE A 102 9.25 -24.17 -10.25
N MET A 103 8.52 -23.15 -9.78
CA MET A 103 8.96 -21.75 -9.82
C MET A 103 10.28 -21.55 -9.05
N VAL A 104 10.37 -22.05 -7.81
CA VAL A 104 11.56 -22.02 -6.95
C VAL A 104 12.71 -22.85 -7.54
N SER A 105 12.41 -23.94 -8.24
CA SER A 105 13.40 -24.74 -8.98
C SER A 105 14.02 -23.94 -10.13
N LEU A 106 13.21 -23.22 -10.91
CA LEU A 106 13.66 -22.38 -12.03
C LEU A 106 14.44 -21.14 -11.59
N ASP A 107 14.00 -20.47 -10.51
CA ASP A 107 14.67 -19.29 -9.94
C ASP A 107 16.14 -19.59 -9.58
N LYS A 108 16.40 -20.77 -9.02
CA LYS A 108 17.76 -21.26 -8.71
C LYS A 108 18.66 -21.52 -9.92
N ILE A 109 18.09 -21.59 -11.14
CA ILE A 109 18.83 -21.71 -12.41
C ILE A 109 19.13 -20.29 -12.95
N ASP A 110 18.08 -19.48 -13.06
CA ASP A 110 18.13 -18.10 -13.57
C ASP A 110 19.06 -17.22 -12.72
N ALA A 111 19.05 -17.40 -11.39
CA ALA A 111 19.93 -16.71 -10.45
C ALA A 111 21.43 -17.02 -10.65
N LYS A 112 21.78 -18.18 -11.22
CA LYS A 112 23.17 -18.63 -11.37
C LYS A 112 23.76 -18.41 -12.76
N ASN A 113 22.92 -18.38 -13.79
CA ASN A 113 23.37 -18.61 -15.16
C ASN A 113 23.16 -17.41 -16.11
N MET A 114 22.58 -16.29 -15.65
CA MET A 114 22.31 -15.07 -16.46
C MET A 114 21.64 -15.35 -17.82
N ILE A 115 20.70 -16.29 -17.85
CA ILE A 115 20.11 -16.78 -19.11
C ILE A 115 19.12 -15.74 -19.66
N ASN A 116 19.10 -15.60 -20.99
CA ASN A 116 18.23 -14.73 -21.79
C ASN A 116 16.83 -14.52 -21.16
N SER A 117 16.68 -13.41 -20.44
CA SER A 117 15.60 -13.16 -19.48
C SER A 117 14.21 -13.16 -20.12
N ASN A 118 14.12 -12.76 -21.39
CA ASN A 118 12.88 -12.71 -22.15
C ASN A 118 12.23 -14.08 -22.40
N LYS A 119 12.97 -15.19 -22.31
CA LYS A 119 12.38 -16.53 -22.39
C LYS A 119 11.96 -17.08 -21.01
N PHE A 120 12.76 -16.82 -19.97
CA PHE A 120 12.39 -17.18 -18.60
C PHE A 120 11.15 -16.41 -18.12
N SER A 121 11.02 -15.12 -18.47
CA SER A 121 9.81 -14.33 -18.16
C SER A 121 8.54 -14.89 -18.82
N LEU A 122 8.63 -15.46 -20.03
CA LEU A 122 7.51 -16.17 -20.69
C LEU A 122 7.17 -17.50 -19.98
N VAL A 123 8.17 -18.23 -19.47
CA VAL A 123 7.93 -19.43 -18.64
C VAL A 123 7.24 -19.05 -17.34
N TYR A 124 7.71 -18.00 -16.64
CA TYR A 124 7.07 -17.50 -15.43
C TYR A 124 5.66 -16.96 -15.70
N LYS A 125 5.43 -16.18 -16.77
CA LYS A 125 4.06 -15.72 -17.14
C LYS A 125 3.11 -16.90 -17.26
N LYS A 126 3.49 -17.96 -17.99
CA LYS A 126 2.65 -19.16 -18.17
C LYS A 126 2.44 -19.90 -16.85
N LEU A 127 3.46 -20.06 -16.01
CA LEU A 127 3.32 -20.69 -14.68
C LEU A 127 2.44 -19.87 -13.72
N PHE A 128 2.52 -18.54 -13.75
CA PHE A 128 1.65 -17.66 -12.95
C PHE A 128 0.21 -17.62 -13.49
N GLN A 129 -0.02 -17.70 -14.80
CA GLN A 129 -1.37 -17.89 -15.37
C GLN A 129 -2.00 -19.21 -14.88
N ILE A 130 -1.24 -20.30 -14.81
CA ILE A 130 -1.70 -21.56 -14.20
C ILE A 130 -1.99 -21.35 -12.70
N TYR A 131 -1.10 -20.71 -11.95
CA TYR A 131 -1.25 -20.48 -10.52
C TYR A 131 -2.50 -19.63 -10.18
N ASP A 132 -2.74 -18.55 -10.91
CA ASP A 132 -3.91 -17.68 -10.74
C ASP A 132 -5.22 -18.35 -11.19
N SER A 133 -5.17 -19.39 -12.03
CA SER A 133 -6.36 -20.21 -12.32
C SER A 133 -6.86 -21.03 -11.12
N TYR A 134 -6.15 -21.04 -9.99
CA TYR A 134 -6.62 -21.54 -8.68
C TYR A 134 -7.14 -20.45 -7.74
N ALA A 135 -7.23 -19.20 -8.21
CA ALA A 135 -7.95 -18.16 -7.49
C ALA A 135 -9.44 -18.50 -7.41
N LYS A 136 -10.16 -17.79 -6.54
CA LYS A 136 -11.62 -17.84 -6.40
C LYS A 136 -12.16 -16.42 -6.25
N LYS A 137 -13.37 -16.17 -6.74
CA LYS A 137 -14.03 -14.87 -6.64
C LYS A 137 -14.20 -14.46 -5.17
N ILE A 138 -13.72 -13.27 -4.80
CA ILE A 138 -13.92 -12.72 -3.44
C ILE A 138 -15.30 -12.04 -3.30
N LEU A 139 -15.66 -11.66 -2.07
CA LEU A 139 -16.88 -10.89 -1.80
C LEU A 139 -16.83 -9.49 -2.46
N LYS A 140 -18.00 -8.93 -2.74
CA LYS A 140 -18.16 -7.58 -3.28
C LYS A 140 -18.31 -6.54 -2.17
N ASP A 141 -17.39 -6.58 -1.23
CA ASP A 141 -17.35 -5.68 -0.08
C ASP A 141 -16.05 -4.86 -0.17
N LEU A 142 -16.19 -3.53 -0.20
CA LEU A 142 -15.09 -2.57 -0.10
C LEU A 142 -14.99 -2.06 1.34
N HIS A 143 -13.78 -1.88 1.84
CA HIS A 143 -13.53 -1.50 3.22
C HIS A 143 -12.59 -0.29 3.26
N PHE A 144 -13.07 0.81 3.83
CA PHE A 144 -12.30 2.01 4.15
C PHE A 144 -12.18 2.13 5.67
N VAL A 145 -11.05 2.58 6.18
CA VAL A 145 -10.85 2.84 7.61
C VAL A 145 -10.58 4.33 7.82
N TRP A 146 -11.33 4.95 8.73
CA TRP A 146 -11.15 6.35 9.11
C TRP A 146 -11.25 6.52 10.62
N LEU A 147 -10.15 6.95 11.25
CA LEU A 147 -9.98 6.98 12.70
C LEU A 147 -9.60 8.39 13.17
N GLY A 148 -9.93 8.73 14.41
CA GLY A 148 -9.36 9.90 15.09
C GLY A 148 -10.03 11.25 14.83
N GLY A 149 -11.01 11.33 13.92
CA GLY A 149 -11.66 12.58 13.51
C GLY A 149 -12.88 12.40 12.59
N ASN A 150 -13.56 13.50 12.28
CA ASN A 150 -14.65 13.50 11.28
C ASN A 150 -14.12 13.20 9.86
N LEU A 151 -14.93 12.55 9.03
CA LEU A 151 -14.57 12.24 7.65
C LEU A 151 -14.66 13.51 6.79
N GLY A 152 -13.56 13.88 6.11
CA GLY A 152 -13.50 15.09 5.29
C GLY A 152 -14.36 15.01 4.04
N GLU A 153 -14.86 16.15 3.56
CA GLU A 153 -15.77 16.22 2.40
C GLU A 153 -15.11 15.74 1.08
N ILE A 154 -13.78 15.85 0.96
CA ILE A 154 -13.04 15.30 -0.17
C ILE A 154 -12.90 13.77 -0.09
N GLN A 155 -12.64 13.22 1.11
CA GLN A 155 -12.67 11.76 1.34
C GLN A 155 -14.06 11.17 1.11
N LYS A 156 -15.14 11.86 1.53
CA LYS A 156 -16.52 11.49 1.16
C LYS A 156 -16.71 11.47 -0.35
N SER A 157 -16.23 12.48 -1.06
CA SER A 157 -16.35 12.55 -2.52
C SER A 157 -15.59 11.42 -3.23
N TYR A 158 -14.42 11.02 -2.72
CA TYR A 158 -13.67 9.86 -3.25
C TYR A 158 -14.45 8.55 -3.01
N ILE A 159 -15.06 8.36 -1.84
CA ILE A 159 -15.90 7.20 -1.54
C ILE A 159 -17.22 7.24 -2.35
N GLU A 160 -17.77 8.41 -2.66
CA GLU A 160 -18.93 8.60 -3.54
C GLU A 160 -18.61 8.21 -4.99
N ILE A 161 -17.40 8.51 -5.49
CA ILE A 161 -16.93 7.98 -6.79
C ILE A 161 -16.92 6.45 -6.76
N TRP A 162 -16.38 5.82 -5.71
CA TRP A 162 -16.42 4.36 -5.57
C TRP A 162 -17.85 3.80 -5.54
N ALA A 163 -18.74 4.45 -4.78
CA ALA A 163 -20.15 4.05 -4.60
C ALA A 163 -20.94 4.09 -5.92
N LYS A 164 -20.80 5.17 -6.70
CA LYS A 164 -21.48 5.37 -7.99
C LYS A 164 -20.92 4.48 -9.10
N VAL A 165 -19.60 4.34 -9.19
CA VAL A 165 -18.96 3.52 -10.22
C VAL A 165 -19.22 2.03 -9.98
N ASN A 166 -19.29 1.59 -8.72
CA ASN A 166 -19.44 0.18 -8.32
C ASN A 166 -20.69 -0.03 -7.44
N PRO A 167 -21.92 0.24 -7.95
CA PRO A 167 -23.14 0.17 -7.16
C PRO A 167 -23.50 -1.27 -6.73
N GLU A 168 -22.88 -2.27 -7.36
CA GLU A 168 -23.03 -3.68 -7.01
C GLU A 168 -21.98 -4.18 -5.99
N TYR A 169 -21.15 -3.27 -5.45
CA TYR A 169 -20.35 -3.46 -4.25
C TYR A 169 -21.02 -2.80 -3.04
N LYS A 170 -20.92 -3.45 -1.88
CA LYS A 170 -21.15 -2.80 -0.57
C LYS A 170 -19.89 -2.05 -0.17
N ILE A 171 -20.05 -0.93 0.50
CA ILE A 171 -18.96 -0.09 0.99
C ILE A 171 -19.10 0.05 2.49
N HIS A 172 -18.04 -0.27 3.23
CA HIS A 172 -18.01 -0.25 4.68
C HIS A 172 -16.97 0.76 5.15
N ILE A 173 -17.40 1.77 5.90
CA ILE A 173 -16.54 2.77 6.52
C ILE A 173 -16.39 2.41 8.01
N TRP A 174 -15.20 1.99 8.38
CA TRP A 174 -14.84 1.56 9.73
C TRP A 174 -14.29 2.74 10.54
N TYR A 175 -14.91 3.05 11.68
CA TYR A 175 -14.52 4.16 12.56
C TYR A 175 -14.60 3.79 14.05
N ASP A 176 -13.89 4.52 14.91
CA ASP A 176 -14.03 4.38 16.37
C ASP A 176 -14.86 5.55 16.94
N PRO A 177 -16.12 5.33 17.32
CA PRO A 177 -16.98 6.39 17.82
C PRO A 177 -16.51 6.98 19.16
N ASN A 178 -15.55 6.38 19.86
CA ASN A 178 -15.08 6.79 21.19
C ASN A 178 -13.73 7.50 21.14
N SER A 179 -13.16 7.60 19.94
CA SER A 179 -11.85 8.14 19.63
C SER A 179 -11.96 9.12 18.45
N LEU A 180 -13.00 9.96 18.43
CA LEU A 180 -13.27 10.97 17.39
C LEU A 180 -12.41 12.24 17.55
N TYR A 181 -11.63 12.36 18.62
CA TYR A 181 -10.83 13.54 18.94
C TYR A 181 -9.32 13.27 18.98
N VAL A 182 -8.84 12.07 18.59
CA VAL A 182 -7.41 11.71 18.63
C VAL A 182 -6.57 12.61 17.72
N TYR A 183 -7.02 12.84 16.48
CA TYR A 183 -6.35 13.72 15.53
C TYR A 183 -6.25 15.14 16.10
N GLN A 184 -7.37 15.66 16.61
CA GLN A 184 -7.44 17.01 17.17
C GLN A 184 -6.56 17.14 18.42
N THR A 185 -6.51 16.13 19.28
CA THR A 185 -5.63 16.08 20.46
C THR A 185 -4.16 16.15 20.05
N SER A 186 -3.75 15.31 19.09
CA SER A 186 -2.39 15.30 18.57
C SER A 186 -2.03 16.62 17.88
N SER A 187 -2.97 17.21 17.13
CA SER A 187 -2.81 18.49 16.43
C SER A 187 -2.63 19.66 17.41
N GLN A 188 -3.42 19.73 18.47
CA GLN A 188 -3.32 20.79 19.48
C GLN A 188 -2.05 20.68 20.33
N ILE A 189 -1.60 19.47 20.68
CA ILE A 189 -0.30 19.24 21.35
C ILE A 189 0.85 19.74 20.44
N ARG A 190 0.86 19.35 19.17
CA ARG A 190 1.88 19.80 18.20
C ARG A 190 1.86 21.33 18.06
N LYS A 191 0.69 21.95 17.87
CA LYS A 191 0.54 23.40 17.72
C LYS A 191 0.97 24.19 18.98
N LYS A 192 0.86 23.61 20.18
CA LYS A 192 1.33 24.23 21.43
C LYS A 192 2.87 24.27 21.52
N ILE A 193 3.54 23.22 21.04
CA ILE A 193 5.00 23.01 21.20
C ILE A 193 5.79 23.54 20.00
N ASP A 194 5.30 23.28 18.79
CA ASP A 194 5.88 23.71 17.52
C ASP A 194 4.84 24.48 16.69
N PRO A 195 4.50 25.73 17.08
CA PRO A 195 3.50 26.55 16.38
C PRO A 195 3.93 26.94 14.96
N ASN A 196 5.23 26.87 14.65
CA ASN A 196 5.82 27.31 13.38
C ASN A 196 6.18 26.14 12.44
N GLY A 197 6.06 24.88 12.88
CA GLY A 197 6.39 23.68 12.09
C GLY A 197 7.89 23.42 11.93
N LEU A 198 8.74 23.95 12.81
CA LEU A 198 10.20 23.87 12.80
C LEU A 198 10.74 22.43 12.81
N ILE A 199 9.98 21.46 13.33
CA ILE A 199 10.35 20.04 13.28
C ILE A 199 10.38 19.51 11.82
N SER A 200 9.63 20.14 10.90
CA SER A 200 9.42 19.66 9.53
C SER A 200 10.30 20.27 8.43
N LEU A 201 10.98 21.40 8.70
CA LEU A 201 11.74 22.17 7.71
C LEU A 201 13.06 21.48 7.31
N GLU A 202 13.52 21.62 6.07
CA GLU A 202 14.93 21.39 5.73
C GLU A 202 15.82 22.52 6.29
N ASP A 203 16.94 22.14 6.92
CA ASP A 203 18.07 23.02 7.23
C ASP A 203 19.33 22.16 7.07
N TYR A 204 20.29 22.59 6.24
CA TYR A 204 21.42 21.74 5.85
C TYR A 204 22.70 21.94 6.69
N ASN A 205 22.76 22.94 7.59
CA ASN A 205 24.06 23.41 8.10
C ASN A 205 24.09 24.08 9.50
N ILE A 206 23.17 23.76 10.42
CA ILE A 206 23.23 24.27 11.81
C ILE A 206 23.13 23.12 12.80
N MET A 207 24.22 22.80 13.52
CA MET A 207 24.20 21.74 14.55
C MET A 207 23.13 21.99 15.62
N ASN A 208 23.00 23.23 16.10
CA ASN A 208 22.06 23.61 17.15
C ASN A 208 20.57 23.41 16.79
N THR A 209 20.18 23.39 15.50
CA THR A 209 18.75 23.20 15.15
C THR A 209 18.30 21.75 15.31
N ASN A 210 19.20 20.76 15.15
CA ASN A 210 18.88 19.36 15.38
C ASN A 210 18.52 19.08 16.85
N ASP A 211 19.17 19.76 17.79
CA ASP A 211 18.86 19.64 19.22
C ASP A 211 17.52 20.28 19.56
N ILE A 212 17.24 21.50 19.07
CA ILE A 212 15.95 22.18 19.27
C ILE A 212 14.79 21.33 18.71
N ARG A 213 14.92 20.84 17.47
CA ARG A 213 13.89 19.99 16.82
C ARG A 213 13.70 18.67 17.58
N THR A 214 14.77 18.11 18.14
CA THR A 214 14.69 16.88 18.94
C THR A 214 14.10 17.13 20.33
N PHE A 215 14.37 18.28 20.94
CA PHE A 215 13.77 18.72 22.20
C PHE A 215 12.27 19.00 22.07
N MET A 216 11.83 19.65 20.99
CA MET A 216 10.40 19.81 20.68
C MET A 216 9.72 18.46 20.43
N ALA A 217 10.37 17.55 19.68
CA ALA A 217 9.83 16.20 19.48
C ALA A 217 9.75 15.40 20.79
N LYS A 218 10.71 15.55 21.71
CA LYS A 218 10.64 14.98 23.07
C LYS A 218 9.43 15.53 23.84
N GLN A 219 9.23 16.85 23.90
CA GLN A 219 8.06 17.43 24.58
C GLN A 219 6.72 16.87 24.05
N ILE A 220 6.59 16.62 22.74
CA ILE A 220 5.38 15.99 22.18
C ILE A 220 5.22 14.55 22.69
N ILE A 221 6.32 13.79 22.80
CA ILE A 221 6.37 12.43 23.38
C ILE A 221 6.06 12.46 24.88
N ASP A 222 6.53 13.46 25.62
CA ASP A 222 6.29 13.61 27.06
C ASP A 222 4.80 13.92 27.33
N MET A 223 4.18 14.80 26.53
CA MET A 223 2.73 15.05 26.60
C MET A 223 1.88 13.82 26.22
N GLN A 224 2.36 13.01 25.27
CA GLN A 224 1.75 11.72 24.94
C GLN A 224 1.84 10.72 26.10
N ASP A 225 3.02 10.59 26.71
CA ASP A 225 3.28 9.69 27.83
C ASP A 225 2.46 10.10 29.05
N GLU A 226 2.35 11.39 29.37
CA GLU A 226 1.55 11.88 30.48
C GLU A 226 0.05 11.58 30.29
N PHE A 227 -0.51 11.90 29.11
CA PHE A 227 -1.89 11.53 28.79
C PHE A 227 -2.11 10.02 28.97
N TYR A 228 -1.24 9.20 28.36
CA TYR A 228 -1.37 7.75 28.40
C TYR A 228 -1.23 7.19 29.81
N VAL A 229 -0.30 7.69 30.63
CA VAL A 229 -0.14 7.29 32.03
C VAL A 229 -1.39 7.62 32.86
N GLY A 230 -2.08 8.72 32.56
CA GLY A 230 -3.34 9.09 33.22
C GLY A 230 -4.56 8.24 32.82
N VAL A 231 -4.54 7.57 31.66
CA VAL A 231 -5.71 6.82 31.14
C VAL A 231 -5.52 5.31 30.95
N LYS A 232 -4.28 4.80 30.94
CA LYS A 232 -3.93 3.38 30.68
C LYS A 232 -4.65 2.34 31.56
N ASN A 233 -5.11 2.73 32.74
CA ASN A 233 -5.81 1.86 33.70
C ASN A 233 -7.34 1.87 33.52
N LYS A 234 -7.88 2.61 32.55
CA LYS A 234 -9.33 2.66 32.25
C LYS A 234 -9.71 1.59 31.22
N ASP A 235 -10.79 0.85 31.45
CA ASP A 235 -11.31 -0.16 30.51
C ASP A 235 -11.63 0.45 29.14
N ILE A 236 -12.25 1.64 29.19
CA ILE A 236 -12.63 2.47 28.05
C ILE A 236 -12.00 3.85 28.23
N ILE A 237 -11.27 4.28 27.22
CA ILE A 237 -10.75 5.65 27.07
C ILE A 237 -11.68 6.35 26.07
N THR A 238 -12.00 7.63 26.33
CA THR A 238 -12.97 8.40 25.53
C THR A 238 -12.43 9.77 25.15
N ASP A 239 -13.09 10.44 24.22
CA ASP A 239 -12.73 11.81 23.82
C ASP A 239 -12.84 12.82 24.98
N ASN A 240 -13.76 12.64 25.93
CA ASN A 240 -13.82 13.42 27.17
C ASN A 240 -12.49 13.41 27.94
N ASP A 241 -11.82 12.26 28.04
CA ASP A 241 -10.52 12.13 28.72
C ASP A 241 -9.44 12.99 28.03
N ARG A 242 -9.52 13.08 26.70
CA ARG A 242 -8.59 13.84 25.87
C ARG A 242 -8.83 15.34 25.98
N ILE A 243 -10.10 15.75 25.95
CA ILE A 243 -10.51 17.15 26.10
C ILE A 243 -10.17 17.65 27.51
N GLN A 244 -10.40 16.83 28.53
CA GLN A 244 -10.01 17.15 29.91
C GLN A 244 -8.49 17.32 30.03
N PHE A 245 -7.69 16.40 29.48
CA PHE A 245 -6.22 16.54 29.45
C PHE A 245 -5.76 17.84 28.77
N LEU A 246 -6.34 18.21 27.62
CA LEU A 246 -6.02 19.46 26.92
C LEU A 246 -6.39 20.72 27.74
N ILE A 247 -7.42 20.64 28.58
CA ILE A 247 -7.81 21.70 29.53
C ILE A 247 -6.83 21.78 30.69
N ASP A 248 -6.50 20.64 31.31
CA ASP A 248 -5.57 20.57 32.45
C ASP A 248 -4.14 21.01 32.06
N LYS A 249 -3.78 20.84 30.78
CA LYS A 249 -2.54 21.33 30.18
C LYS A 249 -2.61 22.78 29.68
N ASN A 250 -3.73 23.49 29.84
CA ASN A 250 -3.96 24.84 29.32
C ASN A 250 -3.59 24.98 27.81
N ILE A 251 -4.06 24.02 27.01
CA ILE A 251 -3.99 24.03 25.55
C ILE A 251 -5.31 24.54 24.96
N ILE A 252 -6.44 24.19 25.57
CA ILE A 252 -7.78 24.67 25.20
C ILE A 252 -8.53 25.22 26.43
N ASP A 253 -9.53 26.06 26.20
CA ASP A 253 -10.38 26.63 27.25
C ASP A 253 -11.43 25.63 27.78
N LYS A 254 -11.90 25.85 29.01
CA LYS A 254 -12.95 25.03 29.63
C LYS A 254 -14.30 25.09 28.90
N GLY A 255 -14.56 26.17 28.14
CA GLY A 255 -15.76 26.32 27.32
C GLY A 255 -15.82 25.31 26.16
N GLN A 256 -14.68 24.78 25.70
CA GLN A 256 -14.65 23.72 24.68
C GLN A 256 -15.16 22.37 25.18
N PHE A 257 -15.04 22.03 26.47
CA PHE A 257 -15.61 20.76 26.99
C PHE A 257 -17.14 20.74 26.88
N LEU A 258 -17.78 21.84 27.29
CA LEU A 258 -19.24 22.02 27.19
C LEU A 258 -19.72 22.03 25.73
N LYS A 259 -18.84 22.36 24.77
CA LYS A 259 -19.13 22.45 23.33
C LYS A 259 -18.63 21.28 22.49
N ARG A 260 -17.93 20.28 23.03
CA ARG A 260 -17.31 19.17 22.28
C ARG A 260 -17.16 17.84 23.05
N ASN A 261 -17.96 17.59 24.08
CA ASN A 261 -17.91 16.32 24.81
C ASN A 261 -18.19 15.09 23.89
N SER A 262 -17.84 13.88 24.35
CA SER A 262 -17.98 12.62 23.62
C SER A 262 -19.37 12.35 23.04
N GLN A 263 -20.45 12.84 23.65
CA GLN A 263 -21.81 12.67 23.10
C GLN A 263 -22.05 13.64 21.94
N GLN A 264 -21.61 14.89 22.08
CA GLN A 264 -21.71 15.89 21.03
C GLN A 264 -20.84 15.54 19.81
N LEU A 265 -19.61 15.05 20.00
CA LEU A 265 -18.77 14.61 18.88
C LEU A 265 -19.41 13.45 18.09
N LYS A 266 -20.00 12.47 18.78
CA LYS A 266 -20.77 11.38 18.15
C LYS A 266 -21.98 11.91 17.39
N LYS A 267 -22.69 12.91 17.93
CA LYS A 267 -23.80 13.58 17.26
C LYS A 267 -23.33 14.33 16.01
N GLU A 268 -22.34 15.21 16.12
CA GLU A 268 -21.77 15.98 15.01
C GLU A 268 -21.27 15.07 13.87
N PHE A 269 -20.60 13.97 14.21
CA PHE A 269 -20.18 12.96 13.23
C PHE A 269 -21.37 12.31 12.51
N THR A 270 -22.41 11.94 13.26
CA THR A 270 -23.62 11.30 12.71
C THR A 270 -24.40 12.26 11.81
N GLU A 271 -24.58 13.51 12.23
CA GLU A 271 -25.22 14.56 11.44
C GLU A 271 -24.42 14.86 10.16
N ASN A 272 -23.09 15.01 10.25
CA ASN A 272 -22.20 15.24 9.11
C ASN A 272 -22.12 14.05 8.12
N MET A 273 -22.48 12.83 8.54
CA MET A 273 -22.55 11.65 7.69
C MET A 273 -23.97 11.35 7.13
N SER A 274 -25.02 11.90 7.74
CA SER A 274 -26.42 11.56 7.42
C SER A 274 -26.77 11.73 5.94
N ASP A 275 -26.54 12.93 5.41
CA ASP A 275 -26.77 13.33 4.01
C ASP A 275 -25.98 12.47 3.01
N PHE A 276 -24.75 12.11 3.37
CA PHE A 276 -23.85 11.32 2.54
C PHE A 276 -24.31 9.84 2.45
N LEU A 277 -24.75 9.26 3.56
CA LEU A 277 -25.32 7.90 3.60
C LEU A 277 -26.68 7.83 2.92
N ALA A 278 -27.53 8.85 3.09
CA ALA A 278 -28.83 8.92 2.42
C ALA A 278 -28.71 8.96 0.87
N LYS A 279 -27.67 9.65 0.36
CA LYS A 279 -27.34 9.70 -1.07
C LYS A 279 -26.72 8.37 -1.57
N ASN A 280 -25.88 7.73 -0.77
CA ASN A 280 -25.08 6.55 -1.17
C ASN A 280 -25.57 5.26 -0.47
N LYS A 281 -26.70 4.71 -0.93
CA LYS A 281 -27.40 3.57 -0.29
C LYS A 281 -26.61 2.26 -0.14
N ASN A 282 -25.47 2.12 -0.83
CA ASN A 282 -24.56 0.98 -0.68
C ASN A 282 -23.41 1.22 0.32
N VAL A 283 -23.34 2.41 0.95
CA VAL A 283 -22.36 2.78 1.97
C VAL A 283 -22.93 2.57 3.38
N ILE A 284 -22.14 1.95 4.26
CA ILE A 284 -22.53 1.56 5.62
C ILE A 284 -21.41 1.97 6.60
N LEU A 285 -21.76 2.57 7.73
CA LEU A 285 -20.82 2.82 8.84
C LEU A 285 -20.74 1.62 9.78
N HIS A 286 -19.54 1.33 10.28
CA HIS A 286 -19.28 0.26 11.25
C HIS A 286 -18.37 0.74 12.40
N ASP A 287 -18.68 0.31 13.63
CA ASP A 287 -17.79 0.51 14.78
C ASP A 287 -16.64 -0.52 14.70
N VAL A 288 -15.39 -0.06 14.75
CA VAL A 288 -14.22 -0.95 14.76
C VAL A 288 -14.25 -2.00 15.87
N LYS A 289 -15.01 -1.79 16.96
CA LYS A 289 -15.22 -2.81 18.00
C LYS A 289 -15.77 -4.12 17.45
N GLU A 290 -16.58 -4.12 16.38
CA GLU A 290 -17.07 -5.35 15.75
C GLU A 290 -15.94 -6.32 15.36
N VAL A 291 -14.77 -5.79 14.96
CA VAL A 291 -13.61 -6.59 14.57
C VAL A 291 -12.49 -6.56 15.62
N MET A 292 -12.36 -5.48 16.39
CA MET A 292 -11.28 -5.31 17.36
C MET A 292 -11.58 -5.92 18.73
N LEU A 293 -12.84 -6.12 19.14
CA LEU A 293 -13.18 -6.58 20.51
C LEU A 293 -12.47 -7.88 20.92
N ASN A 294 -12.39 -8.84 20.00
CA ASN A 294 -11.74 -10.15 20.19
C ASN A 294 -10.42 -10.29 19.41
N SER A 295 -9.85 -9.18 18.93
CA SER A 295 -8.61 -9.21 18.14
C SER A 295 -7.38 -9.35 19.01
N LYS A 296 -6.43 -10.22 18.59
CA LYS A 296 -5.07 -10.28 19.17
C LYS A 296 -4.28 -8.96 18.99
N LEU A 297 -4.71 -8.08 18.09
CA LEU A 297 -4.12 -6.76 17.85
C LEU A 297 -4.74 -5.65 18.73
N ALA A 298 -5.82 -5.92 19.45
CA ALA A 298 -6.51 -4.91 20.27
C ALA A 298 -5.61 -4.16 21.29
N PRO A 299 -4.64 -4.82 21.98
CA PRO A 299 -3.72 -4.11 22.88
C PRO A 299 -2.81 -3.11 22.14
N TYR A 300 -2.31 -3.50 20.97
CA TYR A 300 -1.41 -2.68 20.15
C TYR A 300 -2.19 -1.55 19.45
N TYR A 301 -3.43 -1.80 19.00
CA TYR A 301 -4.34 -0.76 18.51
C TYR A 301 -4.63 0.27 19.61
N LYS A 302 -4.95 -0.17 20.84
CA LYS A 302 -5.11 0.73 21.99
C LYS A 302 -3.83 1.51 22.27
N LYS A 303 -2.64 0.91 22.13
CA LYS A 303 -1.35 1.61 22.28
C LYS A 303 -1.15 2.69 21.21
N GLU A 304 -1.37 2.40 19.93
CA GLU A 304 -1.21 3.38 18.85
C GLU A 304 -2.23 4.52 18.94
N MET A 305 -3.49 4.24 19.29
CA MET A 305 -4.54 5.26 19.45
C MET A 305 -4.36 6.14 20.67
N ASN A 306 -3.87 5.61 21.80
CA ASN A 306 -3.85 6.32 23.08
C ASN A 306 -2.47 6.82 23.50
N GLU A 307 -1.39 6.07 23.24
CA GLU A 307 -0.02 6.47 23.55
C GLU A 307 0.57 7.31 22.41
N ARG A 308 0.68 6.76 21.19
CA ARG A 308 1.33 7.45 20.07
C ARG A 308 0.43 8.42 19.30
N MET A 309 -0.89 8.28 19.42
CA MET A 309 -1.89 8.95 18.58
C MET A 309 -1.62 8.75 17.08
N ASN A 310 -1.04 7.60 16.70
CA ASN A 310 -0.68 7.27 15.32
C ASN A 310 -1.84 6.53 14.64
N LEU A 311 -2.63 7.30 13.90
CA LEU A 311 -3.83 6.83 13.22
C LEU A 311 -3.52 5.91 12.03
N ALA A 312 -2.34 6.01 11.41
CA ALA A 312 -1.93 5.11 10.33
C ALA A 312 -1.59 3.72 10.87
N ALA A 313 -0.76 3.63 11.92
CA ALA A 313 -0.43 2.36 12.57
C ALA A 313 -1.69 1.68 13.17
N ALA A 314 -2.62 2.47 13.71
CA ALA A 314 -3.92 1.97 14.14
C ALA A 314 -4.79 1.46 12.96
N SER A 315 -4.83 2.20 11.85
CA SER A 315 -5.55 1.79 10.63
C SER A 315 -5.00 0.51 10.02
N ASP A 316 -3.67 0.32 10.02
CA ASP A 316 -3.01 -0.90 9.56
C ASP A 316 -3.48 -2.17 10.31
N MET A 317 -3.79 -2.05 11.61
CA MET A 317 -4.33 -3.16 12.40
C MET A 317 -5.82 -3.40 12.10
N VAL A 318 -6.61 -2.33 11.98
CA VAL A 318 -8.05 -2.43 11.67
C VAL A 318 -8.25 -3.01 10.27
N ARG A 319 -7.55 -2.50 9.24
CA ARG A 319 -7.66 -3.02 7.86
C ARG A 319 -7.35 -4.51 7.78
N LEU A 320 -6.37 -4.97 8.56
CA LEU A 320 -5.99 -6.37 8.63
C LEU A 320 -7.08 -7.24 9.31
N GLU A 321 -7.63 -6.82 10.45
CA GLU A 321 -8.68 -7.59 11.13
C GLU A 321 -10.01 -7.61 10.35
N VAL A 322 -10.36 -6.52 9.66
CA VAL A 322 -11.48 -6.50 8.71
C VAL A 322 -11.27 -7.56 7.62
N LEU A 323 -10.10 -7.61 6.97
CA LEU A 323 -9.80 -8.61 5.94
C LEU A 323 -9.73 -10.04 6.49
N ILE A 324 -9.25 -10.24 7.72
CA ILE A 324 -9.24 -11.55 8.39
C ILE A 324 -10.66 -12.06 8.60
N GLN A 325 -11.57 -11.21 9.06
CA GLN A 325 -12.89 -11.64 9.55
C GLN A 325 -13.97 -11.58 8.46
N LYS A 326 -13.93 -10.56 7.59
CA LYS A 326 -14.93 -10.30 6.53
C LYS A 326 -14.39 -10.74 5.15
N GLY A 327 -13.12 -10.48 4.85
CA GLY A 327 -12.52 -10.63 3.51
C GLY A 327 -12.73 -9.37 2.66
N GLY A 328 -12.91 -9.51 1.35
CA GLY A 328 -13.24 -8.38 0.47
C GLY A 328 -12.01 -7.61 -0.01
N ILE A 329 -12.17 -6.30 -0.22
CA ILE A 329 -11.11 -5.38 -0.69
C ILE A 329 -10.99 -4.21 0.28
N TYR A 330 -9.83 -4.06 0.92
CA TYR A 330 -9.46 -2.83 1.59
C TYR A 330 -8.93 -1.80 0.60
N ILE A 331 -9.29 -0.53 0.82
CA ILE A 331 -8.79 0.63 0.08
C ILE A 331 -8.59 1.82 1.06
N ASP A 332 -7.47 2.55 0.97
CA ASP A 332 -7.32 3.85 1.64
C ASP A 332 -8.22 4.92 0.98
N VAL A 333 -8.63 5.94 1.75
CA VAL A 333 -9.68 6.91 1.36
C VAL A 333 -9.27 7.92 0.28
N ASP A 334 -7.99 7.91 -0.11
CA ASP A 334 -7.34 8.78 -1.09
C ASP A 334 -7.07 8.08 -2.44
N ILE A 335 -7.45 6.81 -2.57
CA ILE A 335 -7.33 6.03 -3.82
C ILE A 335 -8.56 6.23 -4.70
N LEU A 336 -8.35 6.35 -6.01
CA LEU A 336 -9.43 6.43 -7.02
C LEU A 336 -9.48 5.19 -7.92
N PRO A 337 -10.60 4.94 -8.64
CA PRO A 337 -10.60 3.97 -9.73
C PRO A 337 -9.69 4.45 -10.87
N THR A 338 -9.27 3.56 -11.75
CA THR A 338 -8.60 3.97 -12.99
C THR A 338 -9.57 4.65 -13.95
N LEU A 339 -9.12 5.69 -14.65
CA LEU A 339 -9.83 6.29 -15.78
C LEU A 339 -10.00 5.28 -16.92
N LYS A 340 -11.12 5.35 -17.66
CA LYS A 340 -11.34 4.52 -18.86
C LYS A 340 -10.36 4.88 -19.99
N ASN A 341 -10.14 3.95 -20.91
CA ASN A 341 -9.14 4.09 -21.99
C ASN A 341 -9.44 5.25 -22.96
N GLU A 342 -10.71 5.62 -23.11
CA GLU A 342 -11.17 6.73 -23.95
C GLU A 342 -10.98 8.11 -23.28
N VAL A 343 -10.85 8.16 -21.95
CA VAL A 343 -10.61 9.38 -21.14
C VAL A 343 -9.12 9.54 -20.80
N ASN A 344 -8.40 8.43 -20.70
CA ASN A 344 -6.96 8.41 -20.46
C ASN A 344 -6.17 8.58 -21.76
N ILE A 345 -5.63 9.79 -21.98
CA ILE A 345 -4.86 10.13 -23.18
C ILE A 345 -3.66 9.19 -23.47
N PHE A 346 -3.13 8.52 -22.45
CA PHE A 346 -1.97 7.63 -22.58
C PHE A 346 -2.32 6.21 -23.05
N SER A 347 -3.60 5.79 -22.99
CA SER A 347 -4.00 4.40 -23.29
C SER A 347 -3.88 3.97 -24.75
N GLY A 348 -3.72 4.92 -25.68
CA GLY A 348 -3.78 4.63 -27.12
C GLY A 348 -2.86 5.45 -28.02
N LYS A 349 -1.91 6.21 -27.47
CA LYS A 349 -1.07 7.14 -28.28
C LYS A 349 0.40 7.31 -27.91
N LEU A 350 0.85 6.91 -26.71
CA LEU A 350 2.27 6.98 -26.37
C LEU A 350 2.92 5.60 -26.45
N GLU A 351 4.10 5.55 -27.07
CA GLU A 351 4.86 4.31 -27.12
C GLU A 351 5.54 4.03 -25.78
N LYS A 352 5.69 2.74 -25.46
CA LYS A 352 6.40 2.27 -24.26
C LYS A 352 7.82 2.86 -24.15
N GLU A 353 8.47 3.14 -25.28
CA GLU A 353 9.78 3.79 -25.25
C GLU A 353 9.74 5.24 -24.79
N GLU A 354 8.70 6.02 -25.12
CA GLU A 354 8.59 7.42 -24.72
C GLU A 354 8.37 7.53 -23.22
N LEU A 355 7.48 6.72 -22.66
CA LEU A 355 7.23 6.65 -21.23
C LEU A 355 8.47 6.13 -20.46
N LEU A 356 9.27 5.21 -21.04
CA LEU A 356 10.59 4.84 -20.51
C LEU A 356 11.64 5.96 -20.63
N LYS A 357 11.57 6.81 -21.67
CA LYS A 357 12.44 7.98 -21.83
C LYS A 357 12.10 9.05 -20.79
N MET A 358 10.80 9.29 -20.53
CA MET A 358 10.32 10.18 -19.47
C MET A 358 10.76 9.73 -18.08
N GLN A 359 10.58 8.45 -17.72
CA GLN A 359 10.95 7.93 -16.39
C GLN A 359 12.45 8.06 -16.07
N LYS A 360 13.31 8.21 -17.10
CA LYS A 360 14.75 8.44 -16.94
C LYS A 360 15.13 9.90 -16.69
N LEU A 361 14.22 10.85 -16.95
CA LEU A 361 14.43 12.27 -16.64
C LEU A 361 14.20 12.55 -15.15
N ASP A 362 13.14 11.94 -14.61
CA ASP A 362 12.79 11.96 -13.20
C ASP A 362 11.88 10.77 -12.87
N ASN A 363 12.07 10.21 -11.67
CA ASN A 363 11.30 9.05 -11.18
C ASN A 363 9.85 9.43 -10.84
N ASP A 364 9.62 10.65 -10.34
CA ASP A 364 8.31 11.14 -9.92
C ASP A 364 7.55 11.90 -11.03
N LEU A 365 8.20 12.26 -12.14
CA LEU A 365 7.54 12.78 -13.36
C LEU A 365 6.33 11.93 -13.75
N LEU A 366 6.48 10.60 -13.74
CA LEU A 366 5.41 9.62 -13.94
C LEU A 366 4.17 9.82 -13.03
N LYS A 367 4.40 10.11 -11.75
CA LYS A 367 3.36 10.38 -10.75
C LYS A 367 2.74 11.76 -10.97
N ASN A 368 3.56 12.79 -11.19
CA ASN A 368 3.14 14.17 -11.41
C ASN A 368 2.26 14.29 -12.67
N ILE A 369 2.71 13.72 -13.80
CA ILE A 369 1.96 12.81 -14.67
C ILE A 369 0.44 12.66 -14.37
N ASN A 370 0.12 11.54 -13.72
CA ASN A 370 -1.24 11.10 -13.39
C ASN A 370 -1.98 12.11 -12.49
N ILE A 371 -1.30 12.74 -11.52
CA ILE A 371 -1.95 13.73 -10.63
C ILE A 371 -2.40 14.97 -11.43
N ALA A 372 -1.61 15.46 -12.39
CA ALA A 372 -2.00 16.57 -13.27
C ALA A 372 -3.17 16.23 -14.22
N MET A 373 -3.39 14.94 -14.53
CA MET A 373 -4.60 14.48 -15.23
C MET A 373 -5.85 14.64 -14.37
N TYR A 374 -5.80 14.14 -13.12
CA TYR A 374 -6.91 14.31 -12.17
C TYR A 374 -7.14 15.78 -11.84
N GLU A 375 -6.08 16.55 -11.59
CA GLU A 375 -6.16 17.99 -11.34
C GLU A 375 -6.88 18.73 -12.47
N SER A 376 -6.53 18.44 -13.74
CA SER A 376 -7.19 19.04 -14.91
C SER A 376 -8.67 18.67 -15.01
N LEU A 377 -9.02 17.39 -14.80
CA LEU A 377 -10.39 16.88 -14.82
C LEU A 377 -11.23 17.48 -13.68
N PHE A 378 -10.71 17.43 -12.46
CA PHE A 378 -11.37 17.80 -11.21
C PHE A 378 -11.42 19.31 -10.94
N ASN A 379 -10.72 20.13 -11.73
CA ASN A 379 -10.89 21.58 -11.72
C ASN A 379 -12.21 22.04 -12.35
N ASN A 380 -12.77 21.22 -13.25
CA ASN A 380 -13.98 21.53 -14.00
C ASN A 380 -15.15 20.61 -13.61
N LEU A 381 -14.85 19.43 -13.05
CA LEU A 381 -15.82 18.49 -12.45
C LEU A 381 -16.04 18.89 -10.98
N GLN A 382 -17.28 19.20 -10.60
CA GLN A 382 -17.60 19.69 -9.25
C GLN A 382 -17.45 18.59 -8.19
N ILE A 383 -16.35 18.63 -7.43
CA ILE A 383 -16.04 17.67 -6.35
C ILE A 383 -16.06 18.40 -5.00
N SER A 384 -16.94 17.98 -4.10
CA SER A 384 -17.11 18.58 -2.77
C SER A 384 -15.83 18.52 -1.95
N GLY A 385 -15.50 19.61 -1.25
CA GLY A 385 -14.27 19.72 -0.45
C GLY A 385 -12.98 19.91 -1.25
N ARG A 386 -12.94 19.62 -2.56
CA ARG A 386 -11.77 19.91 -3.40
C ARG A 386 -11.67 21.41 -3.65
N LYS A 387 -10.44 21.95 -3.61
CA LYS A 387 -10.12 23.29 -4.10
C LYS A 387 -9.54 23.21 -5.50
N TYR A 388 -9.81 24.22 -6.33
CA TYR A 388 -9.12 24.39 -7.61
C TYR A 388 -7.61 24.44 -7.39
N SER A 389 -6.86 23.73 -8.22
CA SER A 389 -5.39 23.63 -8.16
C SER A 389 -4.83 23.53 -9.57
N THR A 390 -3.70 24.15 -9.85
CA THR A 390 -2.89 23.89 -11.06
C THR A 390 -1.46 23.50 -10.71
N TYR A 391 -1.18 23.20 -9.44
CA TYR A 391 0.16 22.96 -8.92
C TYR A 391 0.94 21.89 -9.71
N TYR A 392 0.35 20.73 -9.96
CA TYR A 392 1.06 19.64 -10.66
C TYR A 392 1.21 19.95 -12.15
N TYR A 393 0.19 20.54 -12.78
CA TYR A 393 0.29 20.99 -14.17
C TYR A 393 1.35 22.09 -14.37
N ASP A 394 1.36 23.11 -13.51
CA ASP A 394 2.28 24.24 -13.61
C ASP A 394 3.72 23.82 -13.24
N HIS A 395 3.89 22.87 -12.33
CA HIS A 395 5.18 22.21 -12.07
C HIS A 395 5.71 21.48 -13.31
N LEU A 396 4.88 20.66 -13.96
CA LEU A 396 5.23 19.97 -15.21
C LEU A 396 5.57 20.93 -16.38
N MET A 397 4.97 22.12 -16.41
CA MET A 397 5.27 23.13 -17.42
C MET A 397 6.54 23.96 -17.09
N SER A 398 6.89 24.11 -15.82
CA SER A 398 8.01 24.94 -15.36
C SER A 398 9.31 24.19 -15.12
N ASP A 399 9.30 22.87 -14.95
CA ASP A 399 10.53 22.08 -14.79
C ASP A 399 11.42 22.16 -16.06
N LYS A 400 12.69 22.49 -15.82
CA LYS A 400 13.75 22.60 -16.83
C LYS A 400 14.33 21.25 -17.24
N LYS A 401 14.11 20.18 -16.44
CA LYS A 401 14.49 18.80 -16.81
C LYS A 401 13.62 18.23 -17.93
N ILE A 402 12.41 18.78 -18.13
CA ILE A 402 11.44 18.26 -19.09
C ILE A 402 11.60 19.01 -20.42
N PRO A 403 11.94 18.31 -21.53
CA PRO A 403 11.97 18.90 -22.86
C PRO A 403 10.62 19.51 -23.28
N ASP A 404 10.66 20.64 -23.99
CA ASP A 404 9.45 21.36 -24.40
C ASP A 404 8.55 20.55 -25.37
N THR A 405 9.12 19.55 -26.06
CA THR A 405 8.38 18.55 -26.83
C THR A 405 7.36 17.78 -25.99
N TYR A 406 7.67 17.47 -24.72
CA TYR A 406 6.74 16.84 -23.79
C TYR A 406 5.80 17.86 -23.12
N LYS A 407 6.21 19.13 -22.95
CA LYS A 407 5.29 20.18 -22.45
C LYS A 407 4.11 20.40 -23.40
N PHE A 408 4.32 20.33 -24.71
CA PHE A 408 3.23 20.37 -25.70
C PHE A 408 2.25 19.18 -25.56
N MET A 409 2.73 18.02 -25.10
CA MET A 409 1.86 16.89 -24.75
C MET A 409 1.04 17.17 -23.49
N PHE A 410 1.58 17.85 -22.48
CA PHE A 410 0.81 18.23 -21.28
C PHE A 410 -0.28 19.26 -21.60
N VAL A 411 -0.01 20.23 -22.48
CA VAL A 411 -1.04 21.15 -23.00
C VAL A 411 -2.19 20.37 -23.66
N LYS A 412 -1.87 19.38 -24.51
CA LYS A 412 -2.86 18.47 -25.12
C LYS A 412 -3.60 17.63 -24.09
N MET A 413 -2.92 17.14 -23.05
CA MET A 413 -3.51 16.39 -21.94
C MET A 413 -4.55 17.22 -21.19
N LYS A 414 -4.21 18.43 -20.73
CA LYS A 414 -5.16 19.34 -20.05
C LYS A 414 -6.35 19.67 -20.94
N ALA A 415 -6.11 19.99 -22.21
CA ALA A 415 -7.16 20.24 -23.20
C ALA A 415 -7.99 18.99 -23.61
N HIS A 416 -7.53 17.78 -23.26
CA HIS A 416 -8.27 16.52 -23.42
C HIS A 416 -9.09 16.22 -22.17
N MET A 417 -8.49 16.25 -20.97
CA MET A 417 -9.19 16.02 -19.69
C MET A 417 -10.39 16.96 -19.50
N ASN A 418 -10.22 18.25 -19.83
CA ASN A 418 -11.30 19.25 -19.76
C ASN A 418 -12.52 18.91 -20.64
N ARG A 419 -12.41 18.03 -21.64
CA ARG A 419 -13.54 17.63 -22.49
C ARG A 419 -14.49 16.67 -21.77
N PHE A 420 -13.99 15.90 -20.81
CA PHE A 420 -14.75 14.89 -20.10
C PHE A 420 -15.31 15.37 -18.76
N SER A 421 -14.94 16.57 -18.29
CA SER A 421 -15.33 17.08 -16.96
C SER A 421 -16.82 17.38 -16.78
N HIS A 422 -17.64 17.24 -17.82
CA HIS A 422 -19.09 17.34 -17.77
C HIS A 422 -19.79 15.96 -17.66
N LEU A 423 -19.03 14.86 -17.72
CA LEU A 423 -19.55 13.49 -17.64
C LEU A 423 -19.70 13.03 -16.19
N LYS A 424 -20.49 11.96 -16.00
CA LYS A 424 -20.67 11.32 -14.68
C LYS A 424 -19.46 10.44 -14.33
N PHE A 425 -19.28 10.12 -13.05
CA PHE A 425 -18.17 9.28 -12.62
C PHE A 425 -18.20 7.88 -13.27
N GLU A 426 -19.39 7.33 -13.46
CA GLU A 426 -19.67 6.06 -14.12
C GLU A 426 -19.25 6.05 -15.62
N ASP A 427 -19.20 7.24 -16.22
CA ASP A 427 -18.75 7.46 -17.60
C ASP A 427 -17.23 7.68 -17.67
N LEU A 428 -16.62 8.23 -16.62
CA LEU A 428 -15.18 8.54 -16.52
C LEU A 428 -14.30 7.36 -16.08
N PHE A 429 -14.80 6.49 -15.20
CA PHE A 429 -14.01 5.53 -14.43
C PHE A 429 -14.31 4.06 -14.76
N ASN A 430 -13.30 3.21 -14.62
CA ASN A 430 -13.43 1.76 -14.73
C ASN A 430 -14.09 1.15 -13.48
N LYS A 431 -14.92 0.12 -13.69
CA LYS A 431 -15.46 -0.69 -12.60
C LYS A 431 -14.45 -1.74 -12.13
N ILE A 432 -14.48 -2.06 -10.84
CA ILE A 432 -13.69 -3.16 -10.26
C ILE A 432 -14.10 -4.50 -10.90
N GLY A 433 -15.40 -4.71 -11.13
CA GLY A 433 -15.92 -5.85 -11.90
C GLY A 433 -15.97 -7.14 -11.08
N LYS A 434 -15.17 -8.16 -11.46
CA LYS A 434 -14.90 -9.34 -10.62
C LYS A 434 -13.44 -9.26 -10.14
N VAL A 435 -13.15 -9.70 -8.92
CA VAL A 435 -11.78 -9.85 -8.39
C VAL A 435 -11.59 -11.27 -7.90
N TYR A 436 -10.40 -11.81 -8.20
CA TYR A 436 -10.06 -13.21 -8.01
C TYR A 436 -8.74 -13.34 -7.23
N VAL A 437 -8.80 -13.99 -6.07
CA VAL A 437 -7.68 -14.20 -5.15
C VAL A 437 -7.63 -15.68 -4.74
N ILE A 438 -6.43 -16.24 -4.52
CA ILE A 438 -6.27 -17.61 -4.03
C ILE A 438 -6.59 -17.66 -2.53
N GLU A 439 -7.39 -18.63 -2.10
CA GLU A 439 -7.80 -18.76 -0.69
C GLU A 439 -6.58 -18.90 0.24
N GLY A 440 -6.43 -17.95 1.16
CA GLY A 440 -5.33 -17.85 2.12
C GLY A 440 -4.14 -16.98 1.70
N ILE A 441 -4.24 -16.32 0.55
CA ILE A 441 -3.26 -15.34 0.05
C ILE A 441 -3.99 -14.00 -0.14
N PHE A 442 -3.28 -12.88 -0.04
CA PHE A 442 -3.79 -11.56 -0.41
C PHE A 442 -3.15 -11.07 -1.72
N LYS A 443 -3.88 -10.25 -2.49
CA LYS A 443 -3.34 -9.43 -3.59
C LYS A 443 -3.30 -7.97 -3.18
N MET A 444 -2.40 -7.20 -3.78
CA MET A 444 -2.18 -5.78 -3.48
C MET A 444 -2.12 -4.97 -4.78
N ALA A 445 -2.03 -3.65 -4.66
CA ALA A 445 -1.67 -2.73 -5.74
C ALA A 445 -0.62 -1.72 -5.25
N GLY A 446 -0.22 -0.78 -6.13
CA GLY A 446 0.63 0.35 -5.76
C GLY A 446 2.04 -0.08 -5.32
N ASN A 447 2.70 -0.97 -6.06
CA ASN A 447 4.04 -1.49 -5.76
C ASN A 447 4.17 -2.12 -4.34
N LEU A 448 3.22 -3.01 -3.99
CA LEU A 448 3.16 -3.69 -2.69
C LEU A 448 2.89 -2.75 -1.50
N ASN A 449 2.30 -1.57 -1.75
CA ASN A 449 1.79 -0.71 -0.70
C ASN A 449 0.51 -1.29 -0.07
N ASN A 450 0.32 -1.12 1.24
CA ASN A 450 -0.84 -1.66 1.97
C ASN A 450 -2.11 -0.79 1.83
N ASN A 451 -2.08 0.19 0.93
CA ASN A 451 -3.20 1.07 0.60
C ASN A 451 -4.34 0.37 -0.15
N ILE A 452 -4.06 -0.73 -0.84
CA ILE A 452 -5.06 -1.56 -1.53
C ILE A 452 -4.74 -3.03 -1.28
N ILE A 453 -5.66 -3.77 -0.67
CA ILE A 453 -5.45 -5.19 -0.34
C ILE A 453 -6.75 -5.97 -0.60
N ALA A 454 -6.71 -7.02 -1.42
CA ALA A 454 -7.84 -7.90 -1.69
C ALA A 454 -7.59 -9.33 -1.17
N SER A 455 -8.55 -9.92 -0.46
CA SER A 455 -8.41 -11.26 0.10
C SER A 455 -9.76 -11.99 0.30
N HIS A 456 -9.70 -13.32 0.38
CA HIS A 456 -10.72 -14.08 1.09
C HIS A 456 -10.59 -13.84 2.60
N LYS A 457 -11.70 -13.99 3.35
CA LYS A 457 -11.60 -14.08 4.81
C LYS A 457 -10.72 -15.26 5.23
N MET A 458 -10.05 -15.12 6.37
CA MET A 458 -9.18 -16.15 6.92
C MET A 458 -9.95 -17.46 7.16
N LYS A 459 -9.34 -18.59 6.80
CA LYS A 459 -9.88 -19.94 7.04
C LYS A 459 -8.91 -20.84 7.81
N ARG A 460 -7.61 -20.51 7.86
CA ARG A 460 -6.54 -21.35 8.44
C ARG A 460 -5.45 -20.48 9.08
N GLU A 461 -4.81 -20.99 10.14
CA GLU A 461 -3.70 -20.30 10.82
C GLU A 461 -2.50 -19.97 9.90
N ASN A 462 -2.30 -20.74 8.82
CA ASN A 462 -1.22 -20.52 7.86
C ASN A 462 -1.58 -19.53 6.72
N ASP A 463 -2.79 -18.95 6.71
CA ASP A 463 -3.16 -17.93 5.73
C ASP A 463 -2.31 -16.65 5.91
N PHE A 464 -1.99 -15.95 4.83
CA PHE A 464 -1.02 -14.85 4.83
C PHE A 464 -1.41 -13.72 5.78
N LEU A 465 -2.71 -13.39 5.89
CA LEU A 465 -3.21 -12.38 6.83
C LEU A 465 -2.95 -12.75 8.30
N ASN A 466 -3.01 -14.04 8.66
CA ASN A 466 -2.69 -14.49 10.02
C ASN A 466 -1.19 -14.50 10.27
N GLN A 467 -0.39 -14.90 9.27
CA GLN A 467 1.08 -14.78 9.36
C GLN A 467 1.51 -13.32 9.57
N LEU A 468 0.87 -12.37 8.87
CA LEU A 468 1.08 -10.93 9.06
C LEU A 468 0.65 -10.48 10.46
N ARG A 469 -0.55 -10.85 10.93
CA ARG A 469 -1.02 -10.54 12.29
C ARG A 469 -0.04 -11.04 13.35
N ASN A 470 0.41 -12.29 13.24
CA ASN A 470 1.38 -12.87 14.17
C ASN A 470 2.74 -12.18 14.08
N LYS A 471 3.17 -11.73 12.89
CA LYS A 471 4.40 -10.94 12.71
C LYS A 471 4.29 -9.55 13.38
N ILE A 472 3.15 -8.88 13.27
CA ILE A 472 2.88 -7.61 13.98
C ILE A 472 2.98 -7.82 15.50
N ILE A 473 2.32 -8.86 16.04
CA ILE A 473 2.38 -9.22 17.47
C ILE A 473 3.84 -9.39 17.93
N ILE A 474 4.61 -10.24 17.23
CA ILE A 474 6.03 -10.50 17.54
C ILE A 474 6.87 -9.21 17.48
N ASN A 475 6.65 -8.36 16.48
CA ASN A 475 7.36 -7.07 16.36
C ASN A 475 7.06 -6.15 17.55
N TYR A 476 5.81 -6.09 18.02
CA TYR A 476 5.43 -5.29 19.19
C TYR A 476 5.94 -5.88 20.50
N GLU A 477 5.96 -7.20 20.64
CA GLU A 477 6.49 -7.88 21.84
C GLU A 477 8.00 -7.63 21.98
N ASP A 478 8.77 -7.79 20.90
CA ASP A 478 10.20 -7.46 20.86
C ASP A 478 10.43 -5.96 21.12
N LEU A 479 9.67 -5.09 20.45
CA LEU A 479 9.74 -3.65 20.65
C LEU A 479 9.47 -3.26 22.11
N ILE A 480 8.40 -3.75 22.74
CA ILE A 480 8.02 -3.41 24.12
C ILE A 480 9.08 -3.92 25.11
N LYS A 481 9.61 -5.13 24.89
CA LYS A 481 10.70 -5.71 25.68
C LYS A 481 11.96 -4.86 25.61
N ASN A 482 12.40 -4.51 24.39
CA ASN A 482 13.69 -3.87 24.16
C ASN A 482 13.64 -2.34 24.39
N TYR A 483 12.48 -1.69 24.14
CA TYR A 483 12.34 -0.23 24.24
C TYR A 483 12.58 0.31 25.65
N ARG A 484 12.19 -0.41 26.71
CA ARG A 484 12.50 0.01 28.10
C ARG A 484 14.01 0.07 28.36
N GLY A 485 14.74 -0.97 27.94
CA GLY A 485 16.20 -1.02 28.10
C GLY A 485 16.92 0.08 27.30
N VAL A 486 16.47 0.32 26.06
CA VAL A 486 17.04 1.36 25.19
C VAL A 486 16.71 2.77 25.69
N ARG A 487 15.51 3.02 26.22
CA ARG A 487 15.15 4.30 26.84
C ARG A 487 16.05 4.62 28.04
N VAL A 488 16.18 3.67 28.98
CA VAL A 488 17.06 3.82 30.16
C VAL A 488 18.53 3.96 29.75
N ALA A 489 18.98 3.28 28.70
CA ALA A 489 20.33 3.45 28.18
C ALA A 489 20.58 4.84 27.58
N ILE A 490 19.61 5.40 26.84
CA ILE A 490 19.68 6.77 26.30
C ILE A 490 19.67 7.80 27.43
N GLU A 491 18.81 7.62 28.44
CA GLU A 491 18.72 8.49 29.62
C GLU A 491 20.01 8.48 30.45
N ASN A 492 20.70 7.32 30.54
CA ASN A 492 21.98 7.16 31.22
C ASN A 492 23.23 7.32 30.33
N ALA A 493 23.08 7.86 29.11
CA ALA A 493 24.16 8.03 28.13
C ALA A 493 25.02 6.77 27.81
N ASN A 494 24.44 5.57 27.95
CA ASN A 494 25.10 4.31 27.60
C ASN A 494 25.09 4.11 26.07
N TYR A 495 26.17 4.57 25.44
CA TYR A 495 26.37 4.51 23.99
C TYR A 495 26.41 3.09 23.41
N GLU A 496 26.87 2.07 24.16
CA GLU A 496 26.98 0.71 23.64
C GLU A 496 25.60 0.08 23.41
N VAL A 497 24.70 0.17 24.40
CA VAL A 497 23.32 -0.30 24.27
C VAL A 497 22.56 0.52 23.23
N TYR A 498 22.83 1.82 23.11
CA TYR A 498 22.28 2.64 22.04
C TYR A 498 22.75 2.16 20.66
N LEU A 499 24.06 2.01 20.42
CA LEU A 499 24.62 1.57 19.14
C LEU A 499 24.00 0.23 18.71
N ASN A 500 23.98 -0.76 19.60
CA ASN A 500 23.49 -2.12 19.34
C ASN A 500 21.96 -2.23 19.15
N SER A 501 21.18 -1.19 19.46
CA SER A 501 19.71 -1.22 19.33
C SER A 501 19.21 -0.99 17.90
N THR A 502 18.05 -1.58 17.54
CA THR A 502 17.50 -1.49 16.17
C THR A 502 16.92 -0.11 15.86
N ASN A 503 16.81 0.25 14.58
CA ASN A 503 16.13 1.48 14.15
C ASN A 503 14.67 1.55 14.63
N ARG A 504 13.97 0.40 14.69
CA ARG A 504 12.61 0.32 15.25
C ARG A 504 12.61 0.79 16.70
N THR A 505 13.49 0.23 17.53
CA THR A 505 13.60 0.55 18.96
C THR A 505 14.04 2.00 19.18
N LYS A 506 14.97 2.52 18.35
CA LYS A 506 15.46 3.91 18.40
C LYS A 506 14.39 4.95 18.06
N PHE A 507 13.61 4.70 17.00
CA PHE A 507 12.77 5.75 16.39
C PHE A 507 11.26 5.59 16.61
N TYR A 508 10.78 4.50 17.23
CA TYR A 508 9.35 4.22 17.40
C TYR A 508 8.49 5.38 17.95
N ARG A 509 8.99 6.16 18.92
CA ARG A 509 8.24 7.30 19.47
C ARG A 509 8.43 8.61 18.72
N TYR A 510 9.48 8.73 17.89
CA TYR A 510 9.66 9.86 16.97
C TYR A 510 8.93 9.64 15.63
N ASP A 511 8.60 8.40 15.30
CA ASP A 511 7.85 7.99 14.11
C ASP A 511 6.45 8.63 14.07
N GLY A 512 6.18 9.43 13.03
CA GLY A 512 5.00 10.30 12.95
C GLY A 512 5.14 11.66 13.67
N ILE A 513 6.34 12.03 14.11
CA ILE A 513 6.69 13.33 14.74
C ILE A 513 7.90 13.97 14.04
N LYS A 514 8.97 13.23 13.76
CA LYS A 514 10.17 13.73 13.05
C LYS A 514 10.17 13.32 11.57
N PRO A 515 10.85 14.07 10.69
CA PRO A 515 11.15 13.61 9.33
C PRO A 515 12.07 12.39 9.31
N ASN A 516 11.94 11.58 8.26
CA ASN A 516 12.77 10.38 7.98
C ASN A 516 12.68 9.22 8.99
N THR A 517 11.78 9.29 9.98
CA THR A 517 11.42 8.15 10.84
C THR A 517 10.20 7.44 10.25
N PHE A 518 10.34 6.15 9.93
CA PHE A 518 9.35 5.35 9.18
C PHE A 518 9.02 3.98 9.82
N VAL A 519 9.15 3.86 11.15
CA VAL A 519 8.98 2.61 11.91
C VAL A 519 7.61 1.95 11.69
N THR A 520 6.53 2.72 11.49
CA THR A 520 5.21 2.17 11.15
C THR A 520 5.26 1.27 9.90
N THR A 521 6.05 1.61 8.87
CA THR A 521 6.14 0.80 7.64
C THR A 521 6.75 -0.60 7.88
N GLU A 522 7.61 -0.71 8.90
CA GLU A 522 8.26 -1.94 9.36
C GLU A 522 7.49 -2.69 10.46
N LEU A 523 6.55 -2.02 11.14
CA LEU A 523 5.87 -2.51 12.34
C LEU A 523 4.44 -2.98 12.07
N THR A 524 3.73 -2.32 11.16
CA THR A 524 2.35 -2.65 10.73
C THR A 524 2.11 -2.48 9.23
N GLY A 525 2.86 -1.59 8.58
CA GLY A 525 2.67 -1.18 7.19
C GLY A 525 3.34 -2.07 6.14
N PRO A 526 3.63 -1.55 4.94
CA PRO A 526 3.78 -2.34 3.72
C PRO A 526 5.00 -3.28 3.70
N LEU A 527 6.09 -2.97 4.42
CA LEU A 527 7.28 -3.81 4.40
C LEU A 527 7.04 -5.19 5.04
N LEU A 528 6.04 -5.32 5.92
CA LEU A 528 5.62 -6.62 6.45
C LEU A 528 4.77 -7.42 5.47
N TYR A 529 3.94 -6.77 4.66
CA TYR A 529 3.22 -7.43 3.57
C TYR A 529 4.23 -7.96 2.54
N GLU A 530 5.26 -7.16 2.22
CA GLU A 530 6.37 -7.57 1.38
C GLU A 530 7.19 -8.72 1.99
N GLU A 531 7.50 -8.69 3.30
CA GLU A 531 8.17 -9.80 4.01
C GLU A 531 7.37 -11.11 3.89
N ILE A 532 6.06 -11.06 4.15
CA ILE A 532 5.18 -12.23 4.03
C ILE A 532 5.11 -12.73 2.59
N ILE A 533 5.06 -11.85 1.58
CA ILE A 533 5.12 -12.28 0.18
C ILE A 533 6.47 -12.94 -0.14
N LYS A 534 7.60 -12.28 0.18
CA LYS A 534 8.98 -12.76 -0.09
C LYS A 534 9.30 -14.10 0.60
N LYS A 535 8.63 -14.40 1.72
CA LYS A 535 8.73 -15.69 2.42
C LYS A 535 8.15 -16.88 1.63
N HIS A 536 7.14 -16.65 0.78
CA HIS A 536 6.46 -17.70 0.01
C HIS A 536 6.77 -17.65 -1.49
N PHE A 537 7.21 -16.50 -2.01
CA PHE A 537 7.60 -16.28 -3.39
C PHE A 537 9.02 -15.68 -3.46
N PRO A 538 10.00 -16.34 -4.13
CA PRO A 538 11.33 -15.77 -4.35
C PRO A 538 11.31 -14.34 -4.91
N ALA A 539 12.30 -13.53 -4.54
CA ALA A 539 12.31 -12.08 -4.80
C ALA A 539 12.33 -11.68 -6.30
N ARG A 540 12.69 -12.59 -7.22
CA ARG A 540 12.52 -12.35 -8.69
C ARG A 540 11.09 -12.56 -9.17
N LEU A 541 10.30 -13.32 -8.41
CA LEU A 541 8.97 -13.80 -8.79
C LEU A 541 7.84 -12.94 -8.20
N THR A 542 8.13 -12.08 -7.22
CA THR A 542 7.18 -11.09 -6.70
C THR A 542 6.63 -10.19 -7.79
N ASN A 543 7.46 -9.84 -8.78
CA ASN A 543 7.12 -9.02 -9.94
C ASN A 543 6.18 -9.72 -10.95
N PHE A 544 5.91 -11.02 -10.77
CA PHE A 544 5.00 -11.81 -11.60
C PHE A 544 3.70 -12.21 -10.87
N ILE A 545 3.57 -11.89 -9.57
CA ILE A 545 2.33 -12.09 -8.81
C ILE A 545 1.29 -11.10 -9.37
N PRO A 546 0.16 -11.56 -9.93
CA PRO A 546 -0.79 -10.65 -10.57
C PRO A 546 -1.42 -9.71 -9.53
N ASN A 547 -1.11 -8.42 -9.67
CA ASN A 547 -1.54 -7.36 -8.76
C ASN A 547 -2.93 -6.81 -9.16
N LEU A 548 -3.33 -5.69 -8.57
CA LEU A 548 -4.64 -5.06 -8.81
C LEU A 548 -4.55 -3.71 -9.56
N ASP A 549 -3.36 -3.31 -10.01
CA ASP A 549 -3.05 -1.94 -10.46
C ASP A 549 -3.92 -1.45 -11.64
N GLU A 550 -4.43 -2.36 -12.48
CA GLU A 550 -5.31 -2.02 -13.61
C GLU A 550 -6.66 -1.41 -13.15
N LYS A 551 -7.08 -1.66 -11.90
CA LYS A 551 -8.37 -1.24 -11.34
C LYS A 551 -8.28 -0.02 -10.43
N PHE A 552 -7.09 0.29 -9.92
CA PHE A 552 -6.87 1.32 -8.90
C PHE A 552 -5.82 2.35 -9.34
N SER A 553 -6.00 3.59 -8.90
CA SER A 553 -5.10 4.71 -9.13
C SER A 553 -4.67 5.30 -7.80
N SER A 554 -3.47 4.94 -7.34
CA SER A 554 -2.90 5.50 -6.12
C SER A 554 -2.32 6.90 -6.32
N TYR A 555 -1.95 7.32 -7.53
CA TYR A 555 -1.43 8.67 -7.74
C TYR A 555 -2.59 9.65 -7.90
N THR A 556 -3.02 10.22 -6.77
CA THR A 556 -4.07 11.23 -6.66
C THR A 556 -3.52 12.46 -5.94
N GLU A 557 -4.25 13.58 -5.99
CA GLU A 557 -3.90 14.76 -5.18
C GLU A 557 -3.93 14.45 -3.68
N GLU A 558 -4.87 13.59 -3.24
CA GLU A 558 -5.02 13.26 -1.83
C GLU A 558 -3.96 12.25 -1.36
N ASP A 559 -3.51 11.28 -2.18
CA ASP A 559 -2.38 10.38 -1.84
C ASP A 559 -1.09 11.19 -1.60
N ASP A 560 -0.83 12.21 -2.40
CA ASP A 560 0.36 13.05 -2.20
C ASP A 560 0.22 14.07 -1.06
N ARG A 561 -1.00 14.43 -0.65
CA ARG A 561 -1.27 15.20 0.58
C ARG A 561 -1.26 14.31 1.83
N SER A 562 -1.70 13.06 1.69
CA SER A 562 -1.73 12.02 2.71
C SER A 562 -0.31 11.56 3.06
N SER A 563 0.23 12.11 4.14
CA SER A 563 1.30 11.43 4.84
C SER A 563 1.14 11.55 6.35
N TRP A 564 1.06 10.40 7.01
CA TRP A 564 1.25 10.28 8.44
C TRP A 564 2.73 10.54 8.84
N SER A 565 3.64 10.36 7.88
CA SER A 565 5.06 10.69 8.03
C SER A 565 5.28 12.18 7.80
N VAL A 566 6.17 12.80 8.57
CA VAL A 566 6.50 14.21 8.35
C VAL A 566 7.40 14.30 7.12
N LYS A 567 6.79 14.59 5.97
CA LYS A 567 7.52 15.00 4.75
C LYS A 567 8.41 16.18 5.10
N LYS A 568 9.63 16.19 4.55
CA LYS A 568 10.48 17.39 4.56
C LYS A 568 9.80 18.52 3.79
N LYS A 569 10.07 19.77 4.18
CA LYS A 569 9.58 20.99 3.53
C LYS A 569 10.72 21.95 3.25
#